data_AF-A0A832SWP1-F1
#
_entry.id   AF-A0A832SWP1-F1
#
_cell.length_a   1.000
_cell.length_b   1.000
_cell.length_c   1.000
_cell.angle_alpha   90.00
_cell.angle_beta   90.00
_cell.angle_gamma   90.00
#
_symmetry.space_group_name_H-M   'P 1'
#
loop_
_entity.id
_entity.type
_entity.pdbx_description
1 polymer ?
#
loop_
_entity_poly.entity_id
_entity_poly.type
_entity_poly.pdbx_seq_one_letter_code
_entity_poly.pdbx_strand_id
1 'polypeptide(L)' 'AKLSDTKGFLKYFHTLLENGVFIAPSQFECCFLSGEHSKEDIDKTLEAMEIALKNL' A
#
# COMPACT_ATOMS: atom_id res chain seq x y z
N ALA A 1 -8.78 3.36 -15.69
CA ALA A 1 -9.85 4.05 -14.94
C ALA A 1 -11.18 3.30 -14.96
N LYS A 2 -11.84 3.08 -16.12
CA LYS A 2 -13.21 2.51 -16.12
C LYS A 2 -13.35 1.06 -15.61
N LEU A 3 -12.28 0.28 -15.61
CA LEU A 3 -12.24 -1.11 -15.11
C LEU A 3 -11.53 -1.24 -13.76
N SER A 4 -11.18 -0.11 -13.15
CA SER A 4 -10.43 -0.08 -11.90
C SER A 4 -11.30 -0.41 -10.70
N ASP A 5 -10.87 -1.34 -9.85
CA ASP A 5 -11.52 -1.60 -8.57
C ASP A 5 -11.11 -0.54 -7.52
N THR A 6 -11.85 0.57 -7.53
CA THR A 6 -11.65 1.69 -6.62
C THR A 6 -11.96 1.34 -5.16
N LYS A 7 -12.89 0.42 -4.91
CA LYS A 7 -13.27 0.01 -3.55
C LYS A 7 -12.21 -0.92 -2.95
N GLY A 8 -11.73 -1.89 -3.73
CA GLY A 8 -10.61 -2.74 -3.36
C GLY A 8 -9.37 -1.91 -3.07
N PHE A 9 -9.03 -0.94 -3.93
CA PHE A 9 -7.91 -0.04 -3.68
C PHE A 9 -8.08 0.77 -2.39
N LEU A 10 -9.27 1.32 -2.13
CA LEU A 10 -9.51 2.11 -0.91
C LEU A 10 -9.31 1.26 0.36
N LYS A 11 -9.80 0.02 0.36
CA LYS A 11 -9.61 -0.94 1.46
C LYS A 11 -8.14 -1.29 1.65
N TYR A 12 -7.43 -1.55 0.55
CA TYR A 12 -6.00 -1.80 0.55
C TYR A 12 -5.22 -0.60 1.13
N PHE A 13 -5.45 0.61 0.61
CA PHE A 13 -4.83 1.85 1.06
C PHE A 13 -5.03 2.07 2.56
N HIS A 14 -6.25 1.96 3.07
CA HIS A 14 -6.51 2.16 4.49
C HIS A 14 -5.87 1.07 5.36
N THR A 15 -5.84 -0.18 4.90
CA THR A 15 -5.15 -1.26 5.63
C THR A 15 -3.65 -0.97 5.73
N LEU A 16 -3.00 -0.49 4.66
CA LEU A 16 -1.59 -0.09 4.72
C LEU A 16 -1.38 1.09 5.67
N LEU A 17 -2.24 2.11 5.60
CA LEU A 17 -2.17 3.31 6.43
C LEU A 17 -2.32 2.97 7.93
N GLU A 18 -3.25 2.07 8.28
CA GLU A 18 -3.45 1.57 9.65
C GLU A 18 -2.23 0.79 10.16
N ASN A 19 -1.48 0.12 9.28
CA ASN A 19 -0.21 -0.55 9.59
C ASN A 19 1.01 0.40 9.50
N GLY A 20 0.77 1.71 9.36
CA GLY A 20 1.81 2.73 9.36
C GLY A 20 2.63 2.78 8.06
N VAL A 21 2.05 2.36 6.93
CA VAL A 21 2.63 2.42 5.59
C VAL A 21 1.79 3.37 4.75
N PHE A 22 2.37 4.50 4.36
CA PHE A 22 1.71 5.44 3.45
C PHE A 22 2.14 5.19 2.01
N ILE A 23 1.17 4.94 1.14
CA ILE A 23 1.35 4.91 -0.31
C ILE A 23 0.57 6.05 -0.96
N ALA A 24 0.79 6.32 -2.25
CA ALA A 24 0.04 7.34 -2.95
C ALA A 24 -1.49 7.11 -2.81
N PRO A 25 -2.30 8.13 -2.45
CA PRO A 25 -3.73 7.98 -2.17
C PRO A 25 -4.57 7.91 -3.46
N SER A 26 -4.05 7.23 -4.48
CA SER A 26 -4.68 7.06 -5.79
C SER A 26 -4.09 5.82 -6.48
N GLN A 27 -4.95 4.94 -6.97
CA GLN A 27 -4.53 3.78 -7.77
C GLN A 27 -4.00 4.15 -9.16
N PHE A 28 -4.02 5.43 -9.51
CA PHE A 28 -3.53 5.96 -10.78
C PHE A 28 -2.16 6.63 -10.65
N GLU A 29 -1.55 6.56 -9.46
CA GLU A 29 -0.24 7.11 -9.13
C GLU A 29 0.78 5.99 -8.88
N CYS A 30 2.07 6.33 -8.94
CA CYS A 30 3.15 5.43 -8.55
C CYS A 30 3.65 5.72 -7.12
N CYS A 31 4.29 4.73 -6.51
CA CYS A 31 5.07 4.91 -5.29
C CYS A 31 6.53 5.20 -5.63
N PHE A 32 7.18 6.03 -4.84
CA PHE A 32 8.59 6.39 -5.00
C PHE A 32 9.42 5.74 -3.88
N LEU A 33 10.67 5.40 -4.21
CA LEU A 33 11.65 4.89 -3.25
C LEU A 33 12.72 5.95 -2.99
N SER A 34 13.36 5.88 -1.83
CA SER A 34 14.54 6.68 -1.48
C SER A 34 15.66 5.77 -0.96
N GLY A 35 16.90 6.27 -0.97
CA GLY A 35 18.04 5.56 -0.36
C GLY A 35 17.98 5.45 1.16
N GLU A 36 17.05 6.15 1.82
CA GLU A 36 16.85 6.09 3.26
C GLU A 36 15.97 4.90 3.69
N HIS A 37 15.30 4.21 2.75
CA HIS A 37 14.52 3.03 3.08
C HIS A 37 15.44 1.89 3.51
N SER A 38 15.30 1.48 4.76
CA SER A 38 16.02 0.35 5.34
C SER A 38 15.40 -0.99 4.91
N LYS A 39 16.07 -2.10 5.22
CA LYS A 39 15.53 -3.44 5.00
C LYS A 39 14.27 -3.65 5.85
N GLU A 40 14.28 -3.12 7.06
CA GLU A 40 13.17 -3.14 8.00
C GLU A 40 11.95 -2.38 7.46
N ASP A 41 12.15 -1.22 6.81
CA ASP A 41 11.06 -0.47 6.17
C ASP A 41 10.40 -1.29 5.04
N ILE A 42 11.22 -1.99 4.24
CA ILE A 42 10.74 -2.87 3.17
C ILE A 42 9.96 -4.04 3.75
N ASP A 43 10.50 -4.73 4.76
CA ASP A 43 9.86 -5.90 5.35
C ASP A 43 8.53 -5.54 6.03
N LYS A 44 8.50 -4.43 6.79
CA LYS A 44 7.25 -3.88 7.35
C LYS A 44 6.23 -3.56 6.27
N THR A 45 6.67 -3.00 5.14
CA THR A 45 5.79 -2.70 4.00
C THR A 45 5.22 -3.97 3.40
N LEU A 46 6.03 -5.02 3.21
CA LEU A 46 5.58 -6.31 2.69
C LEU A 46 4.55 -6.98 3.62
N GLU A 47 4.77 -6.96 4.93
CA GLU A 47 3.82 -7.49 5.92
C GLU A 47 2.47 -6.78 5.84
N ALA A 48 2.46 -5.44 5.78
CA ALA A 48 1.24 -4.66 5.63
C ALA A 48 0.50 -4.97 4.32
N MET A 49 1.23 -5.16 3.22
CA MET A 49 0.65 -5.56 1.93
C MET A 49 0.04 -6.97 1.99
N GLU A 50 0.69 -7.92 2.66
CA GLU A 50 0.16 -9.27 2.84
C GLU A 50 -1.14 -9.28 3.64
N ILE A 51 -1.19 -8.51 4.75
CA ILE A 51 -2.40 -8.33 5.55
C ILE A 51 -3.53 -7.74 4.69
N ALA A 52 -3.24 -6.69 3.92
CA ALA A 52 -4.24 -6.04 3.07
C ALA A 52 -4.78 -6.98 1.98
N LEU A 53 -3.92 -7.77 1.33
CA LEU A 53 -4.30 -8.74 0.31
C LEU A 53 -5.13 -9.90 0.85
N LYS A 54 -4.83 -10.39 2.06
CA LYS A 54 -5.65 -11.43 2.72
C LYS A 54 -7.03 -10.92 3.12
N ASN A 55 -7.12 -9.64 3.45
CA ASN A 55 -8.36 -9.02 3.90
C ASN A 55 -9.23 -8.49 2.76
N LEU A 56 -8.74 -8.41 1.52
CA LEU A 56 -9.44 -7.85 0.35
C LEU A 56 -10.72 -8.61 0.00
#